data_AF-A0A1A9NLN3-F1
#
_entry.id   AF-A0A1A9NLN3-F1
#
_cell.length_a   1.000
_cell.length_b   1.000
_cell.length_c   1.000
_cell.angle_alpha   90.00
_cell.angle_beta   90.00
_cell.angle_gamma   90.00
#
_symmetry.space_group_name_H-M   'P 1'
#
loop_
_entity.id
_entity.type
_entity.pdbx_description
1 polymer ?
#
loop_
_entity_poly.entity_id
_entity_poly.type
_entity_poly.pdbx_seq_one_letter_code
_entity_poly.pdbx_strand_id
1 'polypeptide(L)'
;MNMEELNTRFGIGKQLKFVEDPSGLVVAEIENPLASARLTLQGAHLLAWRPRSTSVPVVWYSEKARLIQGRPAHSGAPVCWPWFGVHPNDPGLPAHGFARNHPWEVIGASAEEDGATRLTLRLLQGADTHAQWPHSSLLTLDVLLGETLRMTLTTTNTGDEEFVIGEAFHTYFQVADIAKVKVVGLEGCAYLDKVENFVRRQQEGVIDFTGETDRVYVDTEAECVIEDPGLRRRIRIAKSGSATTVVWTPWQEKAAGIDDVGDQWPRMLCVESANAAHNMVKVAPRSTHALTVEYRTEHL
;
A
#
# COMPACT_ATOMS: atom_id res chain seq x y z
N MET A 1 -16.45 11.17 14.17
CA MET A 1 -15.94 12.51 14.50
C MET A 1 -16.14 13.39 13.29
N ASN A 2 -16.61 14.62 13.47
CA ASN A 2 -16.66 15.61 12.41
C ASN A 2 -15.25 16.21 12.17
N MET A 3 -15.11 17.07 11.15
CA MET A 3 -13.81 17.65 10.76
C MET A 3 -13.18 18.52 11.87
N GLU A 4 -14.00 19.30 12.59
CA GLU A 4 -13.55 20.17 13.67
C GLU A 4 -13.03 19.35 14.86
N GLU A 5 -13.74 18.28 15.22
CA GLU A 5 -13.33 17.32 16.24
C GLU A 5 -12.02 16.61 15.87
N LEU A 6 -11.87 16.19 14.60
CA LEU A 6 -10.64 15.55 14.12
C LEU A 6 -9.44 16.50 14.24
N ASN A 7 -9.58 17.74 13.77
CA ASN A 7 -8.49 18.73 13.84
C ASN A 7 -8.19 19.17 15.28
N THR A 8 -9.21 19.27 16.14
CA THR A 8 -9.00 19.61 17.56
C THR A 8 -8.29 18.49 18.31
N ARG A 9 -8.64 17.24 18.03
CA ARG A 9 -8.09 16.08 18.75
C ARG A 9 -6.76 15.57 18.20
N PHE A 10 -6.57 15.63 16.90
CA PHE A 10 -5.44 15.01 16.20
C PHE A 10 -4.67 15.96 15.29
N GLY A 11 -5.14 17.19 15.08
CA GLY A 11 -4.37 18.18 14.34
C GLY A 11 -3.08 18.55 15.07
N ILE A 12 -2.01 18.81 14.31
CA ILE A 12 -0.69 19.12 14.85
C ILE A 12 -0.21 20.41 14.20
N GLY A 13 -0.56 21.55 14.77
CA GLY A 13 -0.11 22.86 14.29
C GLY A 13 -0.24 23.03 12.76
N LYS A 14 0.89 23.22 12.08
CA LYS A 14 0.95 23.25 10.60
C LYS A 14 1.32 21.90 9.96
N GLN A 15 1.67 20.89 10.76
CA GLN A 15 2.16 19.60 10.30
C GLN A 15 1.08 18.63 9.88
N LEU A 16 -0.05 18.59 10.59
CA LEU A 16 -1.16 17.69 10.29
C LEU A 16 -2.48 18.43 10.43
N LYS A 17 -3.28 18.38 9.37
CA LYS A 17 -4.68 18.81 9.37
C LYS A 17 -5.53 17.82 8.58
N PHE A 18 -6.80 17.76 8.94
CA PHE A 18 -7.81 16.99 8.22
C PHE A 18 -8.65 17.96 7.40
N VAL A 19 -8.86 17.62 6.13
CA VAL A 19 -9.67 18.40 5.18
C VAL A 19 -10.67 17.49 4.49
N GLU A 20 -11.73 18.09 3.96
CA GLU A 20 -12.67 17.40 3.09
C GLU A 20 -12.22 17.57 1.64
N ASP A 21 -12.06 16.45 0.92
CA ASP A 21 -11.89 16.45 -0.52
C ASP A 21 -13.24 16.78 -1.21
N PRO A 22 -13.27 17.30 -2.46
CA PRO A 22 -14.51 17.54 -3.18
C PRO A 22 -15.47 16.35 -3.27
N SER A 23 -14.98 15.11 -3.08
CA SER A 23 -15.83 13.91 -3.00
C SER A 23 -16.54 13.73 -1.64
N GLY A 24 -16.32 14.60 -0.66
CA GLY A 24 -16.80 14.44 0.73
C GLY A 24 -15.93 13.49 1.59
N LEU A 25 -14.84 12.94 1.04
CA LEU A 25 -13.95 12.06 1.79
C LEU A 25 -12.95 12.87 2.61
N VAL A 26 -12.68 12.43 3.83
CA VAL A 26 -11.70 13.08 4.71
C VAL A 26 -10.30 12.67 4.32
N VAL A 27 -9.42 13.67 4.21
CA VAL A 27 -8.00 13.52 3.88
C VAL A 27 -7.17 14.16 4.98
N ALA A 28 -6.23 13.40 5.55
CA ALA A 28 -5.12 13.93 6.31
C ALA A 28 -4.10 14.54 5.35
N GLU A 29 -3.85 15.84 5.48
CA GLU A 29 -2.75 16.54 4.82
C GLU A 29 -1.61 16.70 5.81
N ILE A 30 -0.45 16.14 5.46
CA ILE A 30 0.75 16.15 6.28
C ILE A 30 1.82 17.00 5.59
N GLU A 31 2.31 18.02 6.28
CA GLU A 31 3.35 18.95 5.83
C GLU A 31 4.34 19.20 6.97
N ASN A 32 5.31 18.30 7.13
CA ASN A 32 6.31 18.39 8.19
C ASN A 32 7.70 18.77 7.62
N PRO A 33 8.70 19.07 8.48
CA PRO A 33 10.03 19.47 8.02
C PRO A 33 10.74 18.44 7.13
N LEU A 34 10.35 17.17 7.19
CA LEU A 34 11.02 16.06 6.50
C LEU A 34 10.28 15.59 5.23
N ALA A 35 8.95 15.75 5.16
CA ALA A 35 8.16 15.29 4.02
C ALA A 35 6.80 15.98 3.91
N SER A 36 6.19 15.84 2.72
CA SER A 36 4.78 16.11 2.45
C SER A 36 4.05 14.81 2.11
N ALA A 37 2.84 14.60 2.62
CA ALA A 37 2.02 13.44 2.31
C ALA A 37 0.53 13.73 2.38
N ARG A 38 -0.26 12.87 1.73
CA ARG A 38 -1.73 12.86 1.81
C ARG A 38 -2.21 11.43 2.08
N LEU A 39 -3.14 11.27 3.01
CA LEU A 39 -3.76 9.98 3.34
C LEU A 39 -5.28 10.18 3.47
N THR A 40 -6.09 9.39 2.78
CA THR A 40 -7.54 9.42 2.98
C THR A 40 -7.96 8.44 4.07
N LEU A 41 -8.93 8.83 4.90
CA LEU A 41 -9.43 7.97 5.97
C LEU A 41 -10.21 6.76 5.44
N GLN A 42 -10.75 6.84 4.22
CA GLN A 42 -11.24 5.64 3.55
C GLN A 42 -10.04 4.75 3.19
N GLY A 43 -10.06 3.50 3.64
CA GLY A 43 -8.97 2.57 3.37
C GLY A 43 -7.66 2.84 4.10
N ALA A 44 -7.61 3.85 4.98
CA ALA A 44 -6.35 4.42 5.49
C ALA A 44 -5.29 4.56 4.37
N HIS A 45 -5.76 5.02 3.21
CA HIS A 45 -5.06 4.91 1.96
C HIS A 45 -4.10 6.08 1.80
N LEU A 46 -2.80 5.80 1.91
CA LEU A 46 -1.76 6.77 1.59
C LEU A 46 -1.80 7.10 0.10
N LEU A 47 -2.17 8.33 -0.24
CA LEU A 47 -2.32 8.78 -1.63
C LEU A 47 -0.97 9.16 -2.23
N ALA A 48 -0.17 9.90 -1.48
CA ALA A 48 1.14 10.37 -1.92
C ALA A 48 2.07 10.58 -0.73
N TRP A 49 3.37 10.40 -0.95
CA TRP A 49 4.44 10.73 -0.01
C TRP A 49 5.66 11.22 -0.79
N ARG A 50 6.26 12.30 -0.29
CA ARG A 50 7.44 12.95 -0.86
C ARG A 50 8.34 13.48 0.26
N PRO A 51 9.49 12.85 0.53
CA PRO A 51 10.57 13.43 1.33
C PRO A 51 11.05 14.77 0.77
N ARG A 52 11.54 15.68 1.62
CA ARG A 52 12.11 16.96 1.16
C ARG A 52 13.40 16.78 0.35
N SER A 53 14.09 15.66 0.51
CA SER A 53 15.28 15.30 -0.26
C SER A 53 15.02 15.04 -1.75
N THR A 54 13.75 14.86 -2.16
CA THR A 54 13.37 14.63 -3.56
C THR A 54 12.38 15.69 -4.07
N SER A 55 12.56 16.12 -5.32
CA SER A 55 11.66 17.06 -5.98
C SER A 55 10.34 16.43 -6.39
N VAL A 56 10.36 15.13 -6.72
CA VAL A 56 9.20 14.35 -7.20
C VAL A 56 8.71 13.37 -6.12
N PRO A 57 7.40 13.09 -6.06
CA PRO A 57 6.84 12.08 -5.15
C PRO A 57 7.52 10.71 -5.29
N VAL A 58 7.50 9.93 -4.22
CA VAL A 58 7.97 8.54 -4.21
C VAL A 58 6.79 7.61 -4.41
N VAL A 59 5.71 7.81 -3.66
CA VAL A 59 4.44 7.14 -3.89
C VAL A 59 3.70 7.86 -5.01
N TRP A 60 3.39 7.13 -6.08
CA TRP A 60 2.73 7.63 -7.27
C TRP A 60 1.23 7.84 -7.04
N TYR A 61 0.71 8.95 -7.52
CA TYR A 61 -0.71 9.21 -7.57
C TYR A 61 -1.09 9.76 -8.94
N SER A 62 -2.04 9.11 -9.60
CA SER A 62 -2.51 9.54 -10.90
C SER A 62 -3.23 10.88 -10.85
N GLU A 63 -2.98 11.74 -11.83
CA GLU A 63 -3.73 12.98 -12.03
C GLU A 63 -5.20 12.73 -12.46
N LYS A 64 -5.48 11.53 -12.98
CA LYS A 64 -6.83 11.08 -13.37
C LYS A 64 -7.60 10.43 -12.22
N ALA A 65 -6.91 10.01 -11.16
CA ALA A 65 -7.57 9.44 -10.00
C ALA A 65 -8.51 10.45 -9.35
N ARG A 66 -9.65 9.95 -8.91
CA ARG A 66 -10.64 10.68 -8.11
C ARG A 66 -10.93 9.84 -6.88
N LEU A 67 -11.04 10.51 -5.73
CA LEU A 67 -11.52 9.85 -4.54
C LEU A 67 -13.02 9.60 -4.70
N ILE A 68 -13.44 8.36 -4.46
CA ILE A 68 -14.82 7.92 -4.63
C ILE A 68 -15.19 7.09 -3.41
N GLN A 69 -16.33 7.39 -2.81
CA GLN A 69 -16.81 6.66 -1.64
C GLN A 69 -16.98 5.17 -1.97
N GLY A 70 -16.44 4.30 -1.12
CA GLY A 70 -16.50 2.85 -1.28
C GLY A 70 -15.61 2.28 -2.38
N ARG A 71 -14.81 3.07 -3.09
CA ARG A 71 -13.97 2.61 -4.22
C ARG A 71 -12.51 3.04 -4.04
N PRO A 72 -11.54 2.11 -4.08
CA PRO A 72 -10.13 2.44 -4.04
C PRO A 72 -9.68 3.05 -5.37
N ALA A 73 -8.62 3.86 -5.32
CA ALA A 73 -7.91 4.30 -6.52
C ALA A 73 -6.79 3.30 -6.88
N HIS A 74 -6.50 3.13 -8.18
CA HIS A 74 -5.31 2.45 -8.69
C HIS A 74 -4.10 3.41 -8.61
N SER A 75 -3.75 3.82 -7.40
CA SER A 75 -2.72 4.80 -7.08
C SER A 75 -2.39 4.73 -5.60
N GLY A 76 -1.32 5.37 -5.14
CA GLY A 76 -0.98 5.45 -3.72
C GLY A 76 -0.44 4.13 -3.16
N ALA A 77 -0.78 3.83 -1.91
CA ALA A 77 -0.55 2.54 -1.27
C ALA A 77 -1.86 1.99 -0.66
N PRO A 78 -2.73 1.36 -1.48
CA PRO A 78 -3.92 0.68 -0.98
C PRO A 78 -3.56 -0.44 0.00
N VAL A 79 -4.38 -0.58 1.05
CA VAL A 79 -4.31 -1.70 2.00
C VAL A 79 -5.18 -2.85 1.49
N CYS A 80 -4.55 -3.97 1.13
CA CYS A 80 -5.25 -5.19 0.80
C CYS A 80 -5.41 -6.03 2.07
N TRP A 81 -6.66 -6.33 2.48
CA TRP A 81 -6.95 -7.16 3.65
C TRP A 81 -8.46 -7.48 3.69
N PRO A 82 -8.89 -8.71 4.07
CA PRO A 82 -8.11 -9.86 4.58
C PRO A 82 -7.75 -10.90 3.52
N TRP A 83 -7.84 -10.57 2.22
CA TRP A 83 -7.30 -11.40 1.15
C TRP A 83 -6.58 -10.55 0.10
N PHE A 84 -5.71 -11.21 -0.67
CA PHE A 84 -5.00 -10.61 -1.80
C PHE A 84 -5.49 -11.22 -3.13
N GLY A 85 -5.75 -10.37 -4.13
CA GLY A 85 -6.32 -10.80 -5.41
C GLY A 85 -7.82 -11.10 -5.31
N VAL A 86 -8.35 -11.92 -6.22
CA VAL A 86 -9.76 -12.32 -6.21
C VAL A 86 -10.05 -13.17 -4.98
N HIS A 87 -11.22 -12.98 -4.35
CA HIS A 87 -11.61 -13.81 -3.21
C HIS A 87 -11.69 -15.29 -3.63
N PRO A 88 -11.11 -16.23 -2.86
CA PRO A 88 -10.91 -17.61 -3.31
C PRO A 88 -12.22 -18.38 -3.52
N ASN A 89 -13.27 -18.03 -2.78
CA ASN A 89 -14.50 -18.83 -2.70
C ASN A 89 -15.79 -18.06 -3.04
N ASP A 90 -15.70 -16.74 -3.29
CA ASP A 90 -16.87 -15.90 -3.50
C ASP A 90 -16.56 -14.79 -4.52
N PRO A 91 -16.94 -14.98 -5.79
CA PRO A 91 -16.68 -13.99 -6.84
C PRO A 91 -17.51 -12.71 -6.70
N GLY A 92 -18.51 -12.67 -5.81
CA GLY A 92 -19.28 -11.47 -5.52
C GLY A 92 -18.54 -10.48 -4.63
N LEU A 93 -17.49 -10.91 -3.94
CA LEU A 93 -16.66 -10.07 -3.08
C LEU A 93 -15.58 -9.31 -3.86
N PRO A 94 -15.19 -8.11 -3.40
CA PRO A 94 -14.17 -7.32 -4.07
C PRO A 94 -12.82 -8.04 -4.09
N ALA A 95 -12.05 -7.84 -5.16
CA ALA A 95 -10.64 -8.20 -5.15
C ALA A 95 -9.89 -7.39 -4.08
N HIS A 96 -8.85 -7.99 -3.50
CA HIS A 96 -7.94 -7.42 -2.50
C HIS A 96 -8.60 -7.04 -1.17
N GLY A 97 -9.65 -7.76 -0.78
CA GLY A 97 -10.33 -7.48 0.47
C GLY A 97 -11.18 -6.23 0.42
N PHE A 98 -11.66 -5.83 1.59
CA PHE A 98 -12.56 -4.69 1.77
C PHE A 98 -11.92 -3.56 2.57
N ALA A 99 -10.76 -3.77 3.22
CA ALA A 99 -10.14 -2.75 4.07
C ALA A 99 -9.98 -1.40 3.35
N ARG A 100 -9.57 -1.41 2.07
CA ARG A 100 -9.41 -0.22 1.21
C ARG A 100 -10.72 0.49 0.79
N ASN A 101 -11.86 -0.15 0.96
CA ASN A 101 -13.18 0.38 0.59
C ASN A 101 -13.91 1.04 1.78
N HIS A 102 -13.51 0.69 3.00
CA HIS A 102 -14.24 1.06 4.21
C HIS A 102 -13.57 2.23 4.96
N PRO A 103 -14.33 2.98 5.78
CA PRO A 103 -13.78 4.06 6.58
C PRO A 103 -12.90 3.54 7.71
N TRP A 104 -11.84 4.29 8.00
CA TRP A 104 -10.99 4.11 9.17
C TRP A 104 -11.14 5.32 10.08
N GLU A 105 -10.98 5.11 11.37
CA GLU A 105 -10.92 6.19 12.35
C GLU A 105 -9.47 6.45 12.78
N VAL A 106 -9.16 7.71 13.02
CA VAL A 106 -7.90 8.10 13.66
C VAL A 106 -8.01 7.82 15.14
N ILE A 107 -7.07 7.04 15.68
CA ILE A 107 -7.00 6.71 17.11
C ILE A 107 -5.79 7.33 17.81
N GLY A 108 -4.80 7.80 17.05
CA GLY A 108 -3.62 8.49 17.57
C GLY A 108 -2.94 9.36 16.51
N ALA A 109 -2.35 10.47 16.94
CA ALA A 109 -1.49 11.31 16.12
C ALA A 109 -0.43 11.99 17.02
N SER A 110 0.83 12.04 16.57
CA SER A 110 1.92 12.71 17.28
C SER A 110 2.94 13.31 16.33
N ALA A 111 3.58 14.40 16.76
CA ALA A 111 4.84 14.84 16.18
C ALA A 111 5.98 14.14 16.94
N GLU A 112 6.91 13.56 16.20
CA GLU A 112 8.11 12.94 16.76
C GLU A 112 9.20 13.99 16.98
N GLU A 113 10.21 13.68 17.80
CA GLU A 113 11.28 14.61 18.16
C GLU A 113 12.12 15.06 16.94
N ASP A 114 12.24 14.22 15.93
CA ASP A 114 12.94 14.50 14.67
C ASP A 114 12.09 15.32 13.67
N GLY A 115 10.85 15.63 14.02
CA GLY A 115 9.90 16.35 13.18
C GLY A 115 9.07 15.46 12.24
N ALA A 116 9.20 14.14 12.30
CA ALA A 116 8.28 13.23 11.62
C ALA A 116 6.88 13.29 12.23
N THR A 117 5.88 12.84 11.48
CA THR A 117 4.48 12.76 11.95
C THR A 117 4.06 11.31 12.01
N ARG A 118 3.55 10.87 13.16
CA ARG A 118 2.92 9.56 13.34
C ARG A 118 1.41 9.69 13.31
N LEU A 119 0.75 8.79 12.59
CA LEU A 119 -0.70 8.65 12.54
C LEU A 119 -1.07 7.18 12.75
N THR A 120 -1.96 6.90 13.70
CA THR A 120 -2.47 5.55 13.97
C THR A 120 -3.96 5.52 13.63
N LEU A 121 -4.35 4.60 12.75
CA LEU A 121 -5.71 4.40 12.29
C LEU A 121 -6.23 3.02 12.65
N ARG A 122 -7.55 2.90 12.81
CA ARG A 122 -8.26 1.63 13.01
C ARG A 122 -9.37 1.48 11.99
N LEU A 123 -9.48 0.31 11.37
CA LEU A 123 -10.58 -0.01 10.47
C LEU A 123 -11.90 -0.02 11.27
N LEU A 124 -12.91 0.71 10.80
CA LEU A 124 -14.24 0.64 11.40
C LEU A 124 -14.95 -0.62 10.93
N GLN A 125 -15.17 -1.55 11.85
CA GLN A 125 -15.88 -2.79 11.60
C GLN A 125 -17.33 -2.68 12.12
N GLY A 126 -18.27 -3.16 11.30
CA GLY A 126 -19.71 -3.19 11.58
C GLY A 126 -20.37 -4.38 10.89
N ALA A 127 -21.70 -4.34 10.76
CA ALA A 127 -22.48 -5.43 10.16
C ALA A 127 -22.01 -5.76 8.71
N ASP A 128 -21.78 -4.75 7.88
CA ASP A 128 -21.39 -4.94 6.48
C ASP A 128 -20.00 -5.56 6.32
N THR A 129 -19.04 -5.19 7.17
CA THR A 129 -17.71 -5.83 7.16
C THR A 129 -17.77 -7.23 7.75
N HIS A 130 -18.62 -7.45 8.76
CA HIS A 130 -18.79 -8.78 9.37
C HIS A 130 -19.45 -9.77 8.39
N ALA A 131 -20.31 -9.29 7.49
CA ALA A 131 -20.88 -10.12 6.42
C ALA A 131 -19.82 -10.62 5.43
N GLN A 132 -18.76 -9.83 5.20
CA GLN A 132 -17.62 -10.20 4.33
C GLN A 132 -16.53 -10.98 5.09
N TRP A 133 -16.45 -10.80 6.41
CA TRP A 133 -15.43 -11.38 7.27
C TRP A 133 -16.01 -11.71 8.64
N PRO A 134 -16.58 -12.93 8.81
CA PRO A 134 -17.28 -13.34 10.03
C PRO A 134 -16.31 -13.78 11.14
N HIS A 135 -15.18 -13.07 11.30
CA HIS A 135 -14.19 -13.32 12.35
C HIS A 135 -14.01 -12.09 13.23
N SER A 136 -13.98 -12.33 14.55
CA SER A 136 -13.63 -11.30 15.53
C SER A 136 -12.15 -10.92 15.39
N SER A 137 -11.91 -9.73 14.87
CA SER A 137 -10.58 -9.23 14.56
C SER A 137 -10.51 -7.73 14.83
N LEU A 138 -9.29 -7.22 14.91
CA LEU A 138 -8.98 -5.80 14.95
C LEU A 138 -7.88 -5.53 13.92
N LEU A 139 -8.07 -4.51 13.09
CA LEU A 139 -7.08 -4.06 12.12
C LEU A 139 -6.66 -2.61 12.43
N THR A 140 -5.37 -2.39 12.63
CA THR A 140 -4.79 -1.05 12.82
C THR A 140 -3.65 -0.79 11.83
N LEU A 141 -3.46 0.48 11.49
CA LEU A 141 -2.37 0.95 10.65
C LEU A 141 -1.62 2.07 11.39
N ASP A 142 -0.34 1.84 11.65
CA ASP A 142 0.58 2.85 12.14
C ASP A 142 1.42 3.38 10.98
N VAL A 143 1.35 4.69 10.73
CA VAL A 143 2.09 5.39 9.67
C VAL A 143 3.03 6.39 10.31
N LEU A 144 4.34 6.23 10.09
CA LEU A 144 5.37 7.20 10.47
C LEU A 144 5.90 7.87 9.20
N LEU A 145 5.63 9.17 9.08
CA LEU A 145 5.89 10.00 7.90
C LEU A 145 7.04 10.96 8.19
N GLY A 146 8.22 10.66 7.65
CA GLY A 146 9.38 11.56 7.68
C GLY A 146 10.18 11.45 6.37
N GLU A 147 11.50 11.60 6.50
CA GLU A 147 12.46 11.37 5.40
C GLU A 147 12.36 9.93 4.88
N THR A 148 12.03 9.00 5.77
CA THR A 148 11.55 7.65 5.47
C THR A 148 10.04 7.56 5.73
N LEU A 149 9.36 6.69 5.00
CA LEU A 149 7.98 6.31 5.27
C LEU A 149 7.97 4.90 5.83
N ARG A 150 7.44 4.73 7.04
CA ARG A 150 7.20 3.42 7.63
C ARG A 150 5.71 3.21 7.85
N MET A 151 5.20 2.06 7.40
CA MET A 151 3.80 1.66 7.63
C MET A 151 3.77 0.27 8.25
N THR A 152 2.99 0.10 9.31
CA THR A 152 2.78 -1.20 9.97
C THR A 152 1.29 -1.50 10.03
N LEU A 153 0.87 -2.51 9.28
CA LEU A 153 -0.48 -3.06 9.33
C LEU A 153 -0.50 -4.19 10.37
N THR A 154 -1.39 -4.09 11.35
CA THR A 154 -1.48 -5.05 12.45
C THR A 154 -2.86 -5.70 12.49
N THR A 155 -2.90 -7.01 12.31
CA THR A 155 -4.11 -7.82 12.49
C THR A 155 -4.05 -8.52 13.84
N THR A 156 -5.01 -8.24 14.71
CA THR A 156 -5.19 -8.98 15.97
C THR A 156 -6.43 -9.86 15.89
N ASN A 157 -6.25 -11.16 16.13
CA ASN A 157 -7.36 -12.07 16.33
C ASN A 157 -7.93 -11.89 17.74
N THR A 158 -9.14 -11.33 17.83
CA THR A 158 -9.84 -11.11 19.11
C THR A 158 -10.88 -12.19 19.38
N GLY A 159 -10.96 -13.22 18.54
CA GLY A 159 -11.80 -14.39 18.73
C GLY A 159 -11.05 -15.56 19.36
N ASP A 160 -11.74 -16.70 19.36
CA ASP A 160 -11.27 -17.96 19.93
C ASP A 160 -10.93 -19.02 18.86
N GLU A 161 -11.06 -18.67 17.58
CA GLU A 161 -10.76 -19.54 16.43
C GLU A 161 -9.65 -18.94 15.56
N GLU A 162 -8.77 -19.79 15.01
CA GLU A 162 -7.77 -19.39 14.03
C GLU A 162 -8.45 -18.93 12.73
N PHE A 163 -7.90 -17.90 12.09
CA PHE A 163 -8.25 -17.53 10.72
C PHE A 163 -7.00 -17.34 9.86
N VAL A 164 -7.19 -17.38 8.54
CA VAL A 164 -6.12 -17.17 7.55
C VAL A 164 -6.34 -15.85 6.84
N ILE A 165 -5.31 -15.02 6.75
CA ILE A 165 -5.34 -13.75 6.02
C ILE A 165 -4.38 -13.77 4.83
N GLY A 166 -4.80 -13.13 3.75
CA GLY A 166 -3.91 -12.54 2.76
C GLY A 166 -3.92 -11.02 2.92
N GLU A 167 -2.77 -10.38 2.72
CA GLU A 167 -2.67 -8.93 2.92
C GLU A 167 -1.56 -8.35 2.06
N ALA A 168 -1.62 -7.04 1.79
CA ALA A 168 -0.55 -6.32 1.12
C ALA A 168 -0.61 -4.81 1.37
N PHE A 169 0.54 -4.16 1.27
CA PHE A 169 0.61 -2.77 0.82
C PHE A 169 0.85 -2.76 -0.69
N HIS A 170 -0.20 -2.48 -1.46
CA HIS A 170 -0.16 -2.46 -2.92
C HIS A 170 0.46 -1.17 -3.46
N THR A 171 1.71 -0.88 -3.09
CA THR A 171 2.29 0.46 -3.28
C THR A 171 2.68 0.72 -4.73
N TYR A 172 2.14 1.81 -5.28
CA TYR A 172 2.48 2.35 -6.59
C TYR A 172 3.65 3.34 -6.40
N PHE A 173 4.80 3.05 -7.00
CA PHE A 173 5.97 3.94 -6.97
C PHE A 173 6.06 4.78 -8.23
N GLN A 174 6.41 6.05 -8.04
CA GLN A 174 6.65 6.99 -9.13
C GLN A 174 7.99 6.67 -9.77
N VAL A 175 7.98 6.40 -11.07
CA VAL A 175 9.19 6.20 -11.87
C VAL A 175 9.21 7.20 -13.04
N ALA A 176 10.40 7.49 -13.58
CA ALA A 176 10.51 8.33 -14.79
C ALA A 176 9.91 7.63 -16.01
N ASP A 177 10.30 6.38 -16.23
CA ASP A 177 9.98 5.59 -17.42
C ASP A 177 10.16 4.11 -17.10
N ILE A 178 9.06 3.36 -17.03
CA ILE A 178 9.03 1.93 -16.71
C ILE A 178 9.94 1.10 -17.63
N ALA A 179 10.17 1.53 -18.87
CA ALA A 179 11.06 0.82 -19.80
C ALA A 179 12.56 0.95 -19.44
N LYS A 180 12.91 1.83 -18.50
CA LYS A 180 14.31 2.11 -18.10
C LYS A 180 14.61 1.77 -16.64
N VAL A 181 13.58 1.52 -15.83
CA VAL A 181 13.78 1.14 -14.44
C VAL A 181 14.09 -0.34 -14.31
N LYS A 182 14.79 -0.67 -13.23
CA LYS A 182 15.11 -2.05 -12.85
C LYS A 182 14.63 -2.32 -11.44
N VAL A 183 14.27 -3.57 -11.14
CA VAL A 183 14.07 -4.02 -9.76
C VAL A 183 15.13 -5.05 -9.40
N VAL A 184 15.84 -4.79 -8.30
CA VAL A 184 16.90 -5.60 -7.71
C VAL A 184 16.38 -6.22 -6.41
N GLY A 185 16.88 -7.40 -6.04
CA GLY A 185 16.56 -8.09 -4.78
C GLY A 185 15.63 -9.30 -4.92
N LEU A 186 15.34 -9.71 -6.15
CA LEU A 186 14.47 -10.85 -6.49
C LEU A 186 15.16 -11.86 -7.42
N GLU A 187 16.46 -11.70 -7.66
CA GLU A 187 17.28 -12.59 -8.46
C GLU A 187 17.24 -14.02 -7.89
N GLY A 188 16.93 -15.01 -8.74
CA GLY A 188 16.85 -16.40 -8.33
C GLY A 188 15.59 -16.78 -7.55
N CYS A 189 14.71 -15.83 -7.21
CA CYS A 189 13.44 -16.12 -6.53
C CYS A 189 12.45 -16.80 -7.48
N ALA A 190 11.62 -17.69 -6.92
CA ALA A 190 10.49 -18.28 -7.64
C ALA A 190 9.30 -17.31 -7.65
N TYR A 191 8.56 -17.27 -8.76
CA TYR A 191 7.35 -16.46 -8.86
C TYR A 191 6.25 -17.18 -9.64
N LEU A 192 5.00 -16.76 -9.40
CA LEU A 192 3.84 -17.13 -10.20
C LEU A 192 3.53 -15.97 -11.16
N ASP A 193 3.52 -16.24 -12.46
CA ASP A 193 3.25 -15.23 -13.49
C ASP A 193 1.76 -15.18 -13.83
N LYS A 194 1.03 -14.15 -13.37
CA LYS A 194 -0.41 -14.06 -13.63
C LYS A 194 -0.74 -13.77 -15.09
N VAL A 195 0.16 -13.12 -15.84
CA VAL A 195 -0.03 -12.88 -17.29
C VAL A 195 -0.04 -14.22 -18.03
N GLU A 196 0.73 -15.19 -17.54
CA GLU A 196 0.78 -16.55 -18.07
C GLU A 196 -0.05 -17.54 -17.25
N ASN A 197 -1.18 -17.14 -16.66
CA ASN A 197 -2.08 -18.02 -15.90
C ASN A 197 -1.41 -18.73 -14.71
N PHE A 198 -0.64 -17.99 -13.92
CA PHE A 198 0.09 -18.45 -12.73
C PHE A 198 1.15 -19.52 -13.00
N VAL A 199 1.71 -19.57 -14.21
CA VAL A 199 2.87 -20.43 -14.49
C VAL A 199 4.01 -20.08 -13.53
N ARG A 200 4.56 -21.10 -12.86
CA ARG A 200 5.67 -20.93 -11.92
C ARG A 200 6.98 -20.82 -12.69
N ARG A 201 7.73 -19.76 -12.43
CA ARG A 201 9.04 -19.48 -13.04
C ARG A 201 10.06 -19.10 -11.97
N GLN A 202 11.31 -18.99 -12.39
CA GLN A 202 12.41 -18.45 -11.59
C GLN A 202 12.92 -17.18 -12.25
N GLN A 203 13.18 -16.15 -11.46
CA GLN A 203 13.69 -14.89 -11.98
C GLN A 203 15.19 -14.98 -12.26
N GLU A 204 15.57 -14.65 -13.49
CA GLU A 204 16.96 -14.62 -13.93
C GLU A 204 17.47 -13.17 -13.91
N GLY A 205 18.46 -12.89 -13.06
CA GLY A 205 18.99 -11.54 -12.91
C GLY A 205 17.94 -10.52 -12.46
N VAL A 206 18.30 -9.24 -12.57
CA VAL A 206 17.43 -8.11 -12.23
C VAL A 206 16.15 -8.13 -13.07
N ILE A 207 15.06 -7.56 -12.55
CA ILE A 207 13.83 -7.42 -13.32
C ILE A 207 13.98 -6.20 -14.23
N ASP A 208 13.88 -6.45 -15.54
CA ASP A 208 13.70 -5.46 -16.60
C ASP A 208 12.27 -5.57 -17.16
N PHE A 209 11.72 -4.46 -17.67
CA PHE A 209 10.34 -4.40 -18.15
C PHE A 209 10.26 -4.20 -19.66
N THR A 210 9.65 -5.15 -20.36
CA THR A 210 9.42 -5.11 -21.82
C THR A 210 7.97 -5.34 -22.21
N GLY A 211 7.05 -5.39 -21.24
CA GLY A 211 5.63 -5.69 -21.42
C GLY A 211 4.86 -5.70 -20.10
N GLU A 212 3.59 -6.10 -20.15
CA GLU A 212 2.76 -6.32 -18.95
C GLU A 212 3.50 -7.28 -18.02
N THR A 213 3.57 -6.91 -16.75
CA THR A 213 4.17 -7.74 -15.70
C THR A 213 3.18 -7.83 -14.56
N ASP A 214 2.83 -9.04 -14.13
CA ASP A 214 2.07 -9.31 -12.92
C ASP A 214 2.62 -10.58 -12.28
N ARG A 215 3.64 -10.42 -11.43
CA ARG A 215 4.42 -11.53 -10.88
C ARG A 215 4.33 -11.55 -9.36
N VAL A 216 3.97 -12.71 -8.81
CA VAL A 216 3.89 -12.96 -7.37
C VAL A 216 5.12 -13.77 -6.95
N TYR A 217 6.14 -13.09 -6.42
CA TYR A 217 7.37 -13.70 -5.91
C TYR A 217 7.14 -14.25 -4.51
N VAL A 218 7.26 -15.56 -4.37
CA VAL A 218 6.99 -16.29 -3.14
C VAL A 218 8.28 -16.59 -2.39
N ASP A 219 8.16 -16.71 -1.07
CA ASP A 219 9.25 -17.01 -0.13
C ASP A 219 10.34 -15.91 -0.16
N THR A 220 9.88 -14.66 -0.24
CA THR A 220 10.74 -13.47 -0.31
C THR A 220 10.54 -12.61 0.92
N GLU A 221 11.63 -12.32 1.63
CA GLU A 221 11.65 -11.43 2.81
C GLU A 221 12.65 -10.27 2.63
N ALA A 222 13.50 -10.35 1.61
CA ALA A 222 14.56 -9.38 1.36
C ALA A 222 14.02 -8.01 0.90
N GLU A 223 14.81 -6.97 1.17
CA GLU A 223 14.59 -5.62 0.63
C GLU A 223 14.68 -5.64 -0.90
N CYS A 224 13.72 -5.00 -1.56
CA CYS A 224 13.77 -4.73 -2.99
C CYS A 224 14.26 -3.30 -3.24
N VAL A 225 14.91 -3.08 -4.39
CA VAL A 225 15.35 -1.75 -4.81
C VAL A 225 14.87 -1.47 -6.23
N ILE A 226 14.16 -0.36 -6.40
CA ILE A 226 13.87 0.20 -7.73
C ILE A 226 15.03 1.13 -8.09
N GLU A 227 15.76 0.81 -9.15
CA GLU A 227 16.75 1.72 -9.73
C GLU A 227 16.09 2.54 -10.86
N ASP A 228 16.09 3.87 -10.70
CA ASP A 228 15.50 4.79 -11.66
C ASP A 228 16.56 5.79 -12.18
N PRO A 229 17.21 5.47 -13.30
CA PRO A 229 18.17 6.38 -13.94
C PRO A 229 17.57 7.69 -14.42
N GLY A 230 16.28 7.72 -14.78
CA GLY A 230 15.60 8.90 -15.28
C GLY A 230 15.38 9.95 -14.19
N LEU A 231 15.07 9.51 -12.96
CA LEU A 231 14.99 10.37 -11.78
C LEU A 231 16.31 10.45 -10.98
N ARG A 232 17.35 9.71 -11.40
CA ARG A 232 18.66 9.62 -10.73
C ARG A 232 18.54 9.24 -9.25
N ARG A 233 17.68 8.26 -8.96
CA ARG A 233 17.45 7.78 -7.60
C ARG A 233 17.33 6.26 -7.54
N ARG A 234 17.51 5.73 -6.34
CA ARG A 234 17.01 4.41 -5.96
C ARG A 234 15.91 4.57 -4.92
N ILE A 235 14.88 3.73 -5.03
CA ILE A 235 13.83 3.60 -4.00
C ILE A 235 14.04 2.25 -3.34
N ARG A 236 14.31 2.24 -2.03
CA ARG A 236 14.49 1.02 -1.25
C ARG A 236 13.20 0.67 -0.53
N ILE A 237 12.85 -0.60 -0.58
CA ILE A 237 11.58 -1.16 -0.14
C ILE A 237 11.90 -2.30 0.82
N ALA A 238 12.13 -1.94 2.07
CA ALA A 238 12.33 -2.91 3.14
C ALA A 238 10.98 -3.39 3.65
N LYS A 239 10.90 -4.66 4.04
CA LYS A 239 9.70 -5.27 4.58
C LYS A 239 10.01 -6.26 5.69
N SER A 240 9.05 -6.48 6.57
CA SER A 240 9.09 -7.54 7.59
C SER A 240 7.67 -8.04 7.88
N GLY A 241 7.54 -9.28 8.35
CA GLY A 241 6.23 -9.91 8.56
C GLY A 241 5.46 -10.17 7.26
N SER A 242 6.18 -10.20 6.13
CA SER A 242 5.65 -10.58 4.82
C SER A 242 6.63 -11.47 4.07
N ALA A 243 6.11 -12.53 3.45
CA ALA A 243 6.91 -13.51 2.71
C ALA A 243 6.60 -13.52 1.19
N THR A 244 5.88 -12.52 0.68
CA THR A 244 5.58 -12.37 -0.75
C THR A 244 5.91 -10.95 -1.21
N THR A 245 6.51 -10.83 -2.40
CA THR A 245 6.68 -9.56 -3.12
C THR A 245 5.90 -9.65 -4.43
N VAL A 246 5.07 -8.66 -4.75
CA VAL A 246 4.39 -8.60 -6.06
C VAL A 246 5.00 -7.48 -6.87
N VAL A 247 5.32 -7.75 -8.13
CA VAL A 247 5.78 -6.73 -9.08
C VAL A 247 4.75 -6.61 -10.18
N TRP A 248 4.20 -5.40 -10.34
CA TRP A 248 3.13 -5.16 -11.30
C TRP A 248 3.30 -3.86 -12.07
N THR A 249 3.15 -3.95 -13.40
CA THR A 249 2.91 -2.81 -14.28
C THR A 249 1.92 -3.24 -15.38
N PRO A 250 0.87 -2.45 -15.64
CA PRO A 250 -0.20 -2.86 -16.55
C PRO A 250 0.23 -2.89 -18.02
N TRP A 251 1.22 -2.10 -18.40
CA TRP A 251 1.51 -1.82 -19.81
C TRP A 251 0.32 -1.20 -20.57
N GLN A 252 0.47 -0.95 -21.87
CA GLN A 252 -0.46 -0.13 -22.65
C GLN A 252 -1.88 -0.70 -22.73
N GLU A 253 -2.03 -1.99 -23.06
CA GLU A 253 -3.34 -2.59 -23.32
C GLU A 253 -4.18 -2.68 -22.04
N LYS A 254 -3.61 -3.18 -20.94
CA LYS A 254 -4.30 -3.24 -19.65
C LYS A 254 -4.60 -1.84 -19.12
N ALA A 255 -3.65 -0.91 -19.22
CA ALA A 255 -3.83 0.45 -18.69
C ALA A 255 -4.95 1.22 -19.40
N ALA A 256 -5.21 0.94 -20.68
CA ALA A 256 -6.31 1.55 -21.41
C ALA A 256 -7.69 1.21 -20.81
N GLY A 257 -7.80 0.09 -20.09
CA GLY A 257 -9.02 -0.32 -19.37
C GLY A 257 -9.07 0.14 -17.91
N ILE A 258 -8.09 0.89 -17.43
CA ILE A 258 -8.03 1.39 -16.05
C ILE A 258 -8.19 2.92 -16.10
N ASP A 259 -9.42 3.39 -15.85
CA ASP A 259 -9.83 4.80 -16.01
C ASP A 259 -8.92 5.80 -15.29
N ASP A 260 -8.48 5.45 -14.08
CA ASP A 260 -7.64 6.29 -13.24
C ASP A 260 -6.14 6.09 -13.49
N VAL A 261 -5.71 5.26 -14.44
CA VAL A 261 -4.30 5.15 -14.87
C VAL A 261 -4.13 5.69 -16.29
N GLY A 262 -4.78 5.05 -17.27
CA GLY A 262 -4.68 5.40 -18.69
C GLY A 262 -3.24 5.58 -19.17
N ASP A 263 -2.99 6.63 -19.95
CA ASP A 263 -1.68 7.01 -20.52
C ASP A 263 -0.56 7.35 -19.50
N GLN A 264 -0.84 7.40 -18.20
CA GLN A 264 0.19 7.64 -17.18
C GLN A 264 0.90 6.35 -16.73
N TRP A 265 0.49 5.18 -17.20
CA TRP A 265 1.09 3.89 -16.86
C TRP A 265 2.63 3.82 -17.01
N PRO A 266 3.31 4.53 -17.94
CA PRO A 266 4.77 4.45 -18.02
C PRO A 266 5.49 5.04 -16.81
N ARG A 267 4.78 5.81 -15.97
CA ARG A 267 5.33 6.56 -14.84
C ARG A 267 5.07 5.90 -13.49
N MET A 268 4.57 4.66 -13.49
CA MET A 268 4.26 3.90 -12.28
C MET A 268 4.80 2.48 -12.33
N LEU A 269 5.15 1.96 -11.16
CA LEU A 269 5.53 0.58 -10.92
C LEU A 269 5.04 0.16 -9.55
N CYS A 270 4.33 -0.97 -9.45
CA CYS A 270 4.01 -1.56 -8.17
C CYS A 270 5.11 -2.55 -7.75
N VAL A 271 5.61 -2.38 -6.53
CA VAL A 271 6.42 -3.36 -5.81
C VAL A 271 5.80 -3.52 -4.43
N GLU A 272 4.99 -4.55 -4.27
CA GLU A 272 4.07 -4.72 -3.16
C GLU A 272 4.66 -5.68 -2.13
N SER A 273 4.59 -5.32 -0.85
CA SER A 273 4.92 -6.24 0.24
C SER A 273 3.65 -6.93 0.70
N ALA A 274 3.62 -8.26 0.64
CA ALA A 274 2.39 -9.04 0.76
C ALA A 274 2.58 -10.36 1.51
N ASN A 275 1.46 -10.89 2.00
CA ASN A 275 1.27 -12.29 2.35
C ASN A 275 0.19 -12.84 1.42
N ALA A 276 0.59 -13.62 0.42
CA ALA A 276 -0.30 -14.09 -0.65
C ALA A 276 0.14 -15.45 -1.19
N ALA A 277 -0.71 -16.07 -2.02
CA ALA A 277 -0.52 -17.45 -2.49
C ALA A 277 -0.33 -18.41 -1.31
N HIS A 278 0.70 -19.25 -1.30
CA HIS A 278 0.95 -20.17 -0.19
C HIS A 278 1.52 -19.49 1.07
N ASN A 279 1.87 -18.21 0.99
CA ASN A 279 2.39 -17.41 2.12
C ASN A 279 1.31 -16.59 2.84
N MET A 280 0.05 -16.98 2.70
CA MET A 280 -1.01 -16.46 3.57
C MET A 280 -0.72 -16.80 5.04
N VAL A 281 -1.13 -15.92 5.94
CA VAL A 281 -0.77 -16.01 7.36
C VAL A 281 -1.91 -16.61 8.15
N LYS A 282 -1.60 -17.60 8.99
CA LYS A 282 -2.48 -18.09 10.04
C LYS A 282 -2.34 -17.21 11.28
N VAL A 283 -3.45 -16.65 11.74
CA VAL A 283 -3.48 -15.85 12.97
C VAL A 283 -4.22 -16.64 14.04
N ALA A 284 -3.47 -17.22 14.97
CA ALA A 284 -4.00 -17.99 16.08
C ALA A 284 -4.94 -17.14 16.96
N PRO A 285 -5.85 -17.77 17.73
CA PRO A 285 -6.69 -17.07 18.69
C PRO A 285 -5.87 -16.16 19.61
N ARG A 286 -6.41 -14.98 19.92
CA ARG A 286 -5.82 -14.02 20.87
C ARG A 286 -4.38 -13.60 20.52
N SER A 287 -3.98 -13.76 19.25
CA SER A 287 -2.64 -13.46 18.76
C SER A 287 -2.66 -12.34 17.74
N THR A 288 -1.49 -11.78 17.48
CA THR A 288 -1.31 -10.64 16.58
C THR A 288 -0.27 -10.98 15.52
N HIS A 289 -0.56 -10.57 14.29
CA HIS A 289 0.37 -10.56 13.17
C HIS A 289 0.56 -9.12 12.69
N ALA A 290 1.78 -8.78 12.26
CA ALA A 290 2.10 -7.45 11.75
C ALA A 290 2.92 -7.53 10.45
N LEU A 291 2.47 -6.80 9.44
CA LEU A 291 3.20 -6.55 8.20
C LEU A 291 3.73 -5.12 8.23
N THR A 292 5.05 -4.96 8.13
CA THR A 292 5.70 -3.64 8.12
C THR A 292 6.43 -3.43 6.81
N VAL A 293 6.36 -2.21 6.29
CA VAL A 293 7.19 -1.71 5.20
C VAL A 293 7.91 -0.43 5.61
N GLU A 294 9.10 -0.24 5.06
CA GLU A 294 9.85 1.00 5.16
C GLU A 294 10.39 1.40 3.79
N TYR A 295 10.04 2.60 3.35
CA TYR A 295 10.45 3.18 2.08
C TYR A 295 11.42 4.32 2.34
N ARG A 296 12.50 4.35 1.56
CA ARG A 296 13.48 5.45 1.54
C ARG A 296 14.03 5.67 0.15
N THR A 297 14.54 6.87 -0.10
CA THR A 297 15.22 7.21 -1.35
C THR A 297 16.68 7.49 -1.12
N GLU A 298 17.52 7.14 -2.09
CA GLU A 298 18.92 7.51 -2.16
C GLU A 298 19.27 7.97 -3.57
N HIS A 299 20.32 8.78 -3.71
CA HIS A 299 20.81 9.18 -5.03
C HIS A 299 21.40 7.97 -5.76
N LEU A 300 21.16 7.88 -7.08
CA LEU A 300 21.74 6.82 -7.92
C LEU A 300 23.25 6.99 -8.09
#